data_AF-A0AAV5GG86-F1
#
_entry.id   AF-A0AAV5GG86-F1
#
_cell.length_a   1.000
_cell.length_b   1.000
_cell.length_c   1.000
_cell.angle_alpha   90.00
_cell.angle_beta   90.00
_cell.angle_gamma   90.00
#
_symmetry.space_group_name_H-M   'P 1'
#
loop_
_entity.id
_entity.type
_entity.pdbx_description
1 polymer ?
#
loop_
_entity_poly.entity_id
_entity_poly.type
_entity_poly.pdbx_seq_one_letter_code
_entity_poly.pdbx_strand_id
1 'polypeptide(L)'
;MASLPDLPAVTRLSNYVTRILGQNPGKFTLQGTNSYLIHHPSSPRLLLLDTTGPSSVSPLSASSVQSYTTHLRSALAAHPAQPARVTDVVLSHWHGDHVMALGEVLRALHDATSAAPDAVRVWKMACAGGGTDAWKGEEGKEGEIEGSLDEAAKEGLLEVDEQGRRVRPLASGQRFVLPGEGEAHADASVEIEVVHTPGHTSDSICLVLRTSAASSPSPAIDANESPLGVFTADTVLGHGTAVFHSLSAYLSSLTALFDLFPPSGPGSSALVPLYPGHGDVVPDGRAKIEEYRTHRMERERQVVEALQAGTAGESAELSASELTDRIYASTIPDSLKPAATHGLLLHLAKLQEEGRVERVSRRSVQEEGEREKQMGEIQLPAGWDDGWKWIEGREGAGGRL
;
A
#
# COMPACT_ATOMS: atom_id res chain seq x y z
N MET A 1 -17.80 16.91 4.67
CA MET A 1 -16.43 16.35 4.65
C MET A 1 -15.49 17.47 5.03
N ALA A 2 -14.58 17.26 5.97
CA ALA A 2 -13.50 18.22 6.19
C ALA A 2 -12.75 18.39 4.86
N SER A 3 -12.45 19.63 4.45
CA SER A 3 -11.64 19.89 3.28
C SER A 3 -10.25 19.28 3.49
N LEU A 4 -9.76 18.49 2.54
CA LEU A 4 -8.40 18.01 2.55
C LEU A 4 -7.43 19.20 2.56
N PRO A 5 -6.30 19.12 3.29
CA PRO A 5 -5.29 20.18 3.25
C PRO A 5 -4.68 20.27 1.85
N ASP A 6 -4.28 21.49 1.47
CA ASP A 6 -3.53 21.72 0.25
C ASP A 6 -2.09 21.20 0.41
N LEU A 7 -1.62 20.43 -0.57
CA LEU A 7 -0.28 19.84 -0.56
C LEU A 7 0.53 20.42 -1.71
N PRO A 8 1.67 21.10 -1.45
CA PRO A 8 2.53 21.61 -2.51
C PRO A 8 3.07 20.48 -3.37
N ALA A 9 3.24 20.75 -4.67
CA ALA A 9 3.69 19.75 -5.64
C ALA A 9 5.07 19.15 -5.32
N VAL A 10 5.95 19.92 -4.69
CA VAL A 10 7.23 19.45 -4.13
C VAL A 10 7.33 19.95 -2.70
N THR A 11 7.66 19.08 -1.76
CA THR A 11 7.86 19.45 -0.35
C THR A 11 9.03 18.67 0.23
N ARG A 12 10.03 19.37 0.77
CA ARG A 12 11.07 18.74 1.60
C ARG A 12 10.49 18.45 2.98
N LEU A 13 10.29 17.18 3.31
CA LEU A 13 9.67 16.73 4.56
C LEU A 13 10.68 16.58 5.70
N SER A 14 11.92 16.24 5.37
CA SER A 14 13.01 16.11 6.34
C SER A 14 14.37 16.34 5.66
N ASN A 15 15.46 16.11 6.38
CA ASN A 15 16.80 16.11 5.78
C ASN A 15 17.01 14.96 4.78
N TYR A 16 16.20 13.90 4.86
CA TYR A 16 16.36 12.65 4.12
C TYR A 16 15.25 12.40 3.08
N VAL A 17 14.13 13.12 3.17
CA VAL A 17 12.91 12.83 2.41
C VAL A 17 12.36 14.08 1.75
N THR A 18 12.14 13.99 0.44
CA THR A 18 11.38 14.97 -0.35
C THR A 18 10.18 14.28 -1.00
N ARG A 19 8.98 14.84 -0.82
CA ARG A 19 7.74 14.38 -1.44
C ARG A 19 7.50 15.12 -2.76
N ILE A 20 7.06 14.37 -3.76
CA ILE A 20 6.60 14.89 -5.05
C ILE A 20 5.18 14.39 -5.28
N LEU A 21 4.24 15.32 -5.44
CA LEU A 21 2.83 14.98 -5.63
C LEU A 21 2.56 14.62 -7.09
N GLY A 22 1.87 13.51 -7.32
CA GLY A 22 1.65 12.84 -8.60
C GLY A 22 0.84 13.61 -9.64
N GLN A 23 0.22 14.74 -9.26
CA GLN A 23 -0.63 15.57 -10.13
C GLN A 23 -1.85 14.82 -10.68
N ASN A 24 -2.32 13.82 -9.91
CA ASN A 24 -3.41 12.91 -10.22
C ASN A 24 -4.48 12.90 -9.11
N PRO A 25 -5.04 14.07 -8.70
CA PRO A 25 -6.05 14.12 -7.64
C PRO A 25 -7.30 13.34 -8.02
N GLY A 26 -7.95 12.72 -7.05
CA GLY A 26 -9.07 11.83 -7.30
C GLY A 26 -9.70 11.28 -6.03
N LYS A 27 -10.79 10.52 -6.20
CA LYS A 27 -11.52 9.92 -5.08
C LYS A 27 -10.65 8.97 -4.24
N PHE A 28 -9.78 8.20 -4.91
CA PHE A 28 -8.91 7.22 -4.26
C PHE A 28 -7.49 7.77 -4.02
N THR A 29 -7.01 8.66 -4.88
CA THR A 29 -5.68 9.27 -4.78
C THR A 29 -5.64 10.54 -3.93
N LEU A 30 -6.80 11.01 -3.43
CA LEU A 30 -6.93 12.24 -2.64
C LEU A 30 -6.38 13.48 -3.40
N GLN A 31 -5.38 14.16 -2.84
CA GLN A 31 -4.67 15.26 -3.51
C GLN A 31 -3.77 14.78 -4.67
N GLY A 32 -3.47 13.48 -4.72
CA GLY A 32 -2.56 12.82 -5.65
C GLY A 32 -1.70 11.77 -4.96
N THR A 33 -1.03 10.93 -5.74
CA THR A 33 -0.03 9.97 -5.26
C THR A 33 1.19 10.72 -4.73
N ASN A 34 1.69 10.32 -3.57
CA ASN A 34 2.91 10.83 -2.99
C ASN A 34 4.08 9.94 -3.42
N SER A 35 4.90 10.42 -4.35
CA SER A 35 6.21 9.80 -4.61
C SER A 35 7.24 10.40 -3.67
N TYR A 36 8.25 9.62 -3.29
CA TYR A 36 9.28 10.06 -2.34
C TYR A 36 10.68 9.89 -2.90
N LEU A 37 11.45 10.98 -2.91
CA LEU A 37 12.89 10.94 -3.04
C LEU A 37 13.50 10.76 -1.65
N ILE A 38 14.21 9.65 -1.47
CA ILE A 38 14.86 9.25 -0.21
C ILE A 38 16.37 9.27 -0.42
N HIS A 39 17.10 9.95 0.47
CA HIS A 39 18.53 10.15 0.31
C HIS A 39 19.27 10.39 1.62
N HIS A 40 20.60 10.20 1.59
CA HIS A 40 21.47 10.77 2.61
C HIS A 40 21.74 12.26 2.28
N PRO A 41 21.78 13.20 3.24
CA PRO A 41 21.88 14.64 2.96
C PRO A 41 23.14 15.05 2.20
N SER A 42 24.23 14.31 2.36
CA SER A 42 25.50 14.53 1.66
C SER A 42 25.73 13.63 0.44
N SER A 43 24.78 12.76 0.11
CA SER A 43 24.92 11.86 -1.05
C SER A 43 24.19 12.45 -2.26
N PRO A 44 24.80 12.44 -3.47
CA PRO A 44 24.10 12.78 -4.70
C PRO A 44 23.19 11.64 -5.18
N ARG A 45 23.16 10.48 -4.50
CA ARG A 45 22.37 9.31 -4.89
C ARG A 45 21.06 9.27 -4.11
N LEU A 46 19.97 9.07 -4.83
CA LEU A 46 18.62 9.00 -4.30
C LEU A 46 17.93 7.69 -4.70
N LEU A 47 17.01 7.26 -3.85
CA LEU A 47 16.00 6.25 -4.17
C LEU A 47 14.66 6.95 -4.40
N LEU A 48 13.96 6.60 -5.47
CA LEU A 48 12.60 7.05 -5.73
C LEU A 48 11.62 5.94 -5.34
N LEU A 49 10.71 6.22 -4.41
CA LEU A 49 9.57 5.37 -4.10
C LEU A 49 8.35 5.85 -4.88
N ASP A 50 7.77 4.94 -5.66
CA ASP A 50 6.60 5.12 -6.51
C ASP A 50 6.73 6.22 -7.57
N THR A 51 5.79 6.19 -8.51
CA THR A 51 5.69 7.17 -9.59
C THR A 51 4.36 7.91 -9.51
N THR A 52 3.68 8.07 -10.64
CA THR A 52 2.32 8.58 -10.74
C THR A 52 1.57 7.73 -11.77
N GLY A 53 0.28 7.94 -11.92
CA GLY A 53 -0.52 7.27 -12.94
C GLY A 53 -2.01 7.56 -12.79
N PRO A 54 -2.83 6.94 -13.66
CA PRO A 54 -4.28 7.01 -13.53
C PRO A 54 -4.71 6.22 -12.30
N SER A 55 -5.73 6.73 -11.62
CA SER A 55 -6.46 5.90 -10.64
C SER A 55 -7.41 4.95 -11.38
N SER A 56 -7.95 3.97 -10.65
CA SER A 56 -8.92 3.00 -11.17
C SER A 56 -10.16 3.63 -11.83
N VAL A 57 -10.48 4.89 -11.51
CA VAL A 57 -11.68 5.60 -11.98
C VAL A 57 -11.39 6.93 -12.66
N SER A 58 -10.13 7.35 -12.77
CA SER A 58 -9.79 8.65 -13.35
C SER A 58 -8.53 8.55 -14.20
N PRO A 59 -8.63 8.76 -15.53
CA PRO A 59 -7.46 8.74 -16.40
C PRO A 59 -6.52 9.89 -16.07
N LEU A 60 -5.23 9.67 -16.24
CA LEU A 60 -4.22 10.70 -16.06
C LEU A 60 -3.99 11.43 -17.39
N SER A 61 -4.06 12.75 -17.37
CA SER A 61 -3.77 13.55 -18.56
C SER A 61 -2.27 13.60 -18.84
N ALA A 62 -1.88 13.69 -20.12
CA ALA A 62 -0.47 13.87 -20.50
C ALA A 62 0.15 15.11 -19.85
N SER A 63 -0.62 16.18 -19.65
CA SER A 63 -0.16 17.39 -18.94
C SER A 63 0.11 17.13 -17.45
N SER A 64 -0.65 16.25 -16.80
CA SER A 64 -0.39 15.87 -15.40
C SER A 64 0.92 15.09 -15.28
N VAL A 65 1.18 14.14 -16.19
CA VAL A 65 2.46 13.40 -16.25
C VAL A 65 3.63 14.37 -16.53
N GLN A 66 3.45 15.32 -17.44
CA GLN A 66 4.45 16.35 -17.73
C GLN A 66 4.71 17.28 -16.53
N SER A 67 3.66 17.65 -15.80
CA SER A 67 3.76 18.46 -14.57
C SER A 67 4.55 17.71 -13.50
N TYR A 68 4.19 16.45 -13.23
CA TYR A 68 4.89 15.58 -12.29
C TYR A 68 6.38 15.40 -12.63
N THR A 69 6.70 15.03 -13.88
CA THR A 69 8.09 14.85 -14.33
C THR A 69 8.90 16.16 -14.30
N THR A 70 8.25 17.31 -14.51
CA THR A 70 8.89 18.63 -14.33
C THR A 70 9.22 18.90 -12.87
N HIS A 71 8.31 18.59 -11.94
CA HIS A 71 8.57 18.69 -10.50
C HIS A 71 9.69 17.75 -10.04
N LEU A 72 9.74 16.51 -10.56
CA LEU A 72 10.81 15.56 -10.31
C LEU A 72 12.18 16.09 -10.72
N ARG A 73 12.31 16.59 -11.96
CA ARG A 73 13.57 17.17 -12.44
C ARG A 73 13.96 18.42 -11.64
N SER A 74 12.98 19.26 -11.27
CA SER A 74 13.23 20.43 -10.44
C SER A 74 13.72 20.05 -9.03
N ALA A 75 13.18 18.98 -8.44
CA ALA A 75 13.62 18.50 -7.13
C ALA A 75 15.07 17.98 -7.17
N LEU A 76 15.44 17.24 -8.21
CA LEU A 76 16.82 16.78 -8.43
C LEU A 76 17.78 17.96 -8.67
N ALA A 77 17.40 18.94 -9.49
CA ALA A 77 18.22 20.13 -9.75
C ALA A 77 18.43 21.00 -8.50
N ALA A 78 17.47 21.02 -7.57
CA ALA A 78 17.55 21.76 -6.32
C ALA A 78 18.29 21.00 -5.19
N HIS A 79 18.65 19.73 -5.41
CA HIS A 79 19.34 18.92 -4.41
C HIS A 79 20.73 19.50 -4.07
N PRO A 80 21.16 19.53 -2.79
CA PRO A 80 22.40 20.18 -2.40
C PRO A 80 23.67 19.48 -2.90
N ALA A 81 23.67 18.14 -2.98
CA ALA A 81 24.77 17.37 -3.54
C ALA A 81 24.52 17.13 -5.04
N GLN A 82 25.36 17.71 -5.90
CA GLN A 82 25.25 17.64 -7.36
C GLN A 82 26.45 16.89 -7.99
N PRO A 83 26.27 16.18 -9.12
CA PRO A 83 25.00 15.98 -9.83
C PRO A 83 24.09 14.94 -9.13
N ALA A 84 22.89 15.36 -8.72
CA ALA A 84 21.94 14.50 -8.05
C ALA A 84 21.29 13.53 -9.05
N ARG A 85 21.21 12.25 -8.68
CA ARG A 85 20.64 11.20 -9.54
C ARG A 85 19.90 10.13 -8.74
N VAL A 86 18.81 9.63 -9.31
CA VAL A 86 18.11 8.46 -8.80
C VAL A 86 18.83 7.21 -9.31
N THR A 87 19.26 6.33 -8.40
CA THR A 87 19.90 5.05 -8.76
C THR A 87 18.94 3.88 -8.73
N ASP A 88 17.89 4.00 -7.91
CA ASP A 88 16.93 2.93 -7.64
C ASP A 88 15.52 3.51 -7.63
N VAL A 89 14.60 2.87 -8.36
CA VAL A 89 13.16 3.11 -8.30
C VAL A 89 12.51 1.88 -7.67
N VAL A 90 11.80 2.09 -6.56
CA VAL A 90 11.06 1.05 -5.85
C VAL A 90 9.57 1.30 -6.05
N LEU A 91 8.85 0.28 -6.50
CA LEU A 91 7.40 0.31 -6.67
C LEU A 91 6.73 -0.42 -5.50
N SER A 92 5.79 0.25 -4.85
CA SER A 92 5.16 -0.24 -3.63
C SER A 92 4.14 -1.37 -3.88
N HIS A 93 3.39 -1.29 -4.97
CA HIS A 93 2.43 -2.30 -5.41
C HIS A 93 1.97 -2.04 -6.85
N TRP A 94 1.12 -2.91 -7.41
CA TRP A 94 0.76 -2.89 -8.83
C TRP A 94 -0.25 -1.81 -9.25
N HIS A 95 -0.93 -1.11 -8.34
CA HIS A 95 -1.97 -0.17 -8.76
C HIS A 95 -1.43 0.94 -9.67
N GLY A 96 -2.26 1.29 -10.65
CA GLY A 96 -1.83 2.08 -11.79
C GLY A 96 -1.28 3.46 -11.42
N ASP A 97 -1.80 4.08 -10.38
CA ASP A 97 -1.39 5.40 -9.92
C ASP A 97 0.00 5.41 -9.23
N HIS A 98 0.55 4.24 -8.90
CA HIS A 98 1.91 4.10 -8.38
C HIS A 98 2.92 3.70 -9.47
N VAL A 99 2.49 3.06 -10.56
CA VAL A 99 3.41 2.38 -11.50
C VAL A 99 3.30 2.81 -12.97
N MET A 100 2.17 3.35 -13.43
CA MET A 100 1.91 3.45 -14.87
C MET A 100 2.68 4.55 -15.59
N ALA A 101 3.18 5.58 -14.89
CA ALA A 101 4.03 6.61 -15.50
C ALA A 101 5.53 6.25 -15.49
N LEU A 102 5.90 5.01 -15.15
CA LEU A 102 7.29 4.60 -14.96
C LEU A 102 8.16 4.87 -16.19
N GLY A 103 7.66 4.62 -17.40
CA GLY A 103 8.42 4.90 -18.64
C GLY A 103 8.76 6.38 -18.80
N GLU A 104 7.79 7.27 -18.56
CA GLU A 104 7.98 8.72 -18.59
C GLU A 104 8.91 9.21 -17.47
N VAL A 105 8.82 8.59 -16.29
CA VAL A 105 9.73 8.88 -15.17
C VAL A 105 11.16 8.52 -15.52
N LEU A 106 11.40 7.32 -16.07
CA LEU A 106 12.74 6.88 -16.47
C LEU A 106 13.37 7.84 -17.50
N ARG A 107 12.59 8.31 -18.49
CA ARG A 107 13.05 9.34 -19.44
C ARG A 107 13.36 10.66 -18.74
N ALA A 108 12.50 11.12 -17.84
CA ALA A 108 12.70 12.37 -17.11
C ALA A 108 13.94 12.31 -16.19
N LEU A 109 14.22 11.16 -15.58
CA LEU A 109 15.43 10.92 -14.79
C LEU A 109 16.68 10.95 -15.65
N HIS A 110 16.65 10.29 -16.80
CA HIS A 110 17.74 10.32 -17.78
C HIS A 110 18.04 11.74 -18.27
N ASP A 111 17.01 12.50 -18.64
CA ASP A 111 17.13 13.90 -19.08
C ASP A 111 17.70 14.82 -17.99
N ALA A 112 17.53 14.48 -16.71
CA ALA A 112 18.05 15.26 -15.59
C ALA A 112 19.57 15.11 -15.40
N THR A 113 20.16 14.01 -15.90
CA THR A 113 21.58 13.67 -15.68
C THR A 113 22.42 13.96 -16.92
N SER A 114 23.25 15.01 -16.90
CA SER A 114 24.09 15.39 -18.05
C SER A 114 25.41 14.60 -18.20
N ALA A 115 25.80 13.83 -17.18
CA ALA A 115 27.03 13.05 -17.14
C ALA A 115 26.66 11.57 -17.06
N ALA A 116 27.01 10.82 -18.11
CA ALA A 116 26.80 9.38 -18.32
C ALA A 116 25.58 8.79 -17.59
N PRO A 117 24.47 8.49 -18.30
CA PRO A 117 23.27 7.96 -17.66
C PRO A 117 23.58 6.61 -17.01
N ASP A 118 23.78 6.61 -15.69
CA ASP A 118 23.73 5.37 -14.93
C ASP A 118 22.29 4.89 -15.06
N ALA A 119 22.09 3.79 -15.78
CA ALA A 119 20.77 3.22 -15.98
C ALA A 119 20.15 2.89 -14.61
N VAL A 120 18.88 3.22 -14.43
CA VAL A 120 18.20 3.10 -13.14
C VAL A 120 17.81 1.66 -12.88
N ARG A 121 17.96 1.17 -11.64
CA ARG A 121 17.43 -0.14 -11.25
C ARG A 121 15.98 -0.01 -10.80
N VAL A 122 15.09 -0.82 -11.38
CA VAL A 122 13.68 -0.86 -10.99
C VAL A 122 13.43 -2.10 -10.14
N TRP A 123 12.73 -1.93 -9.02
CA TRP A 123 12.49 -2.96 -8.03
C TRP A 123 11.00 -3.07 -7.70
N LYS A 124 10.50 -4.30 -7.59
CA LYS A 124 9.11 -4.57 -7.21
C LYS A 124 8.97 -5.93 -6.50
N MET A 125 8.06 -6.00 -5.53
CA MET A 125 7.63 -7.28 -4.94
C MET A 125 6.73 -8.03 -5.92
N ALA A 126 6.89 -9.35 -6.01
CA ALA A 126 6.05 -10.16 -6.89
C ALA A 126 4.63 -10.30 -6.34
N CYS A 127 3.63 -10.25 -7.22
CA CYS A 127 2.25 -10.59 -6.89
C CYS A 127 2.13 -12.08 -6.56
N ALA A 128 1.19 -12.41 -5.68
CA ALA A 128 0.84 -13.80 -5.41
C ALA A 128 0.25 -14.47 -6.66
N GLY A 129 0.75 -15.66 -6.98
CA GLY A 129 0.22 -16.50 -8.07
C GLY A 129 -0.97 -17.36 -7.62
N GLY A 130 -1.86 -17.69 -8.56
CA GLY A 130 -2.84 -18.78 -8.45
C GLY A 130 -3.85 -18.75 -7.29
N GLY A 131 -5.11 -18.46 -7.59
CA GLY A 131 -6.25 -18.69 -6.69
C GLY A 131 -7.57 -18.74 -7.46
N THR A 132 -8.53 -19.57 -7.03
CA THR A 132 -9.87 -19.68 -7.67
C THR A 132 -10.83 -18.57 -7.28
N ASP A 133 -10.49 -17.80 -6.24
CA ASP A 133 -11.28 -16.66 -5.79
C ASP A 133 -10.74 -15.37 -6.41
N ALA A 134 -11.63 -14.48 -6.86
CA ALA A 134 -11.30 -13.25 -7.60
C ALA A 134 -10.30 -12.31 -6.89
N TRP A 135 -10.13 -12.41 -5.57
CA TRP A 135 -9.16 -11.63 -4.78
C TRP A 135 -7.79 -12.30 -4.55
N LYS A 136 -7.62 -13.58 -4.94
CA LYS A 136 -6.38 -14.35 -4.69
C LYS A 136 -5.49 -14.47 -5.93
N GLY A 137 -6.01 -14.13 -7.12
CA GLY A 137 -5.24 -14.14 -8.36
C GLY A 137 -4.84 -12.73 -8.80
N GLU A 138 -3.65 -12.27 -8.39
CA GLU A 138 -3.04 -11.01 -8.88
C GLU A 138 -1.91 -11.27 -9.88
N GLU A 139 -1.74 -12.53 -10.28
CA GLU A 139 -0.78 -12.95 -11.29
C GLU A 139 -0.97 -12.16 -12.59
N GLY A 140 0.13 -11.62 -13.11
CA GLY A 140 0.13 -10.89 -14.38
C GLY A 140 -0.30 -9.42 -14.30
N LYS A 141 -0.72 -8.91 -13.12
CA LYS A 141 -0.96 -7.46 -12.93
C LYS A 141 0.29 -6.61 -13.17
N GLU A 142 1.45 -7.21 -12.98
CA GLU A 142 2.76 -6.61 -13.28
C GLU A 142 2.99 -6.45 -14.79
N GLY A 143 2.29 -7.23 -15.63
CA GLY A 143 2.43 -7.19 -17.08
C GLY A 143 2.02 -5.86 -17.71
N GLU A 144 1.24 -5.04 -17.01
CA GLU A 144 0.80 -3.73 -17.49
C GLU A 144 1.96 -2.74 -17.68
N ILE A 145 3.04 -2.86 -16.87
CA ILE A 145 4.22 -1.99 -17.01
C ILE A 145 5.33 -2.56 -17.89
N GLU A 146 5.34 -3.88 -18.13
CA GLU A 146 6.40 -4.57 -18.88
C GLU A 146 6.57 -4.00 -20.31
N GLY A 147 5.47 -3.66 -20.97
CA GLY A 147 5.51 -3.06 -22.32
C GLY A 147 6.14 -1.67 -22.35
N SER A 148 5.94 -0.86 -21.30
CA SER A 148 6.61 0.45 -21.17
C SER A 148 8.11 0.27 -20.91
N LEU A 149 8.47 -0.77 -20.16
CA LEU A 149 9.85 -1.10 -19.81
C LEU A 149 10.65 -1.71 -20.96
N ASP A 150 10.01 -2.37 -21.93
CA ASP A 150 10.67 -2.81 -23.16
C ASP A 150 11.30 -1.63 -23.93
N GLU A 151 10.52 -0.58 -24.14
CA GLU A 151 11.01 0.62 -24.84
C GLU A 151 12.07 1.35 -24.00
N ALA A 152 11.83 1.49 -22.69
CA ALA A 152 12.80 2.12 -21.80
C ALA A 152 14.14 1.35 -21.73
N ALA A 153 14.12 0.02 -21.81
CA ALA A 153 15.33 -0.80 -21.87
C ALA A 153 16.07 -0.62 -23.21
N LYS A 154 15.36 -0.54 -24.35
CA LYS A 154 15.95 -0.26 -25.66
C LYS A 154 16.58 1.15 -25.72
N GLU A 155 15.97 2.11 -25.03
CA GLU A 155 16.47 3.48 -24.86
C GLU A 155 17.64 3.56 -23.84
N GLY A 156 17.97 2.47 -23.13
CA GLY A 156 19.05 2.44 -22.14
C GLY A 156 18.75 3.21 -20.86
N LEU A 157 17.47 3.39 -20.52
CA LEU A 157 17.04 4.19 -19.37
C LEU A 157 17.07 3.42 -18.04
N LEU A 158 17.09 2.08 -18.11
CA LEU A 158 17.07 1.20 -16.95
C LEU A 158 18.08 0.05 -17.08
N GLU A 159 18.56 -0.43 -15.94
CA GLU A 159 19.51 -1.54 -15.89
C GLU A 159 18.77 -2.87 -16.03
N VAL A 160 19.04 -3.58 -17.12
CA VAL A 160 18.63 -4.98 -17.29
C VAL A 160 19.64 -5.87 -16.57
N ASP A 161 19.18 -6.70 -15.64
CA ASP A 161 20.08 -7.56 -14.86
C ASP A 161 20.67 -8.73 -15.67
N GLU A 162 21.56 -9.50 -15.04
CA GLU A 162 22.23 -10.65 -15.68
C GLU A 162 21.27 -11.74 -16.17
N GLN A 163 20.05 -11.81 -15.61
CA GLN A 163 19.00 -12.73 -16.05
C GLN A 163 18.08 -12.13 -17.12
N GLY A 164 18.35 -10.91 -17.61
CA GLY A 164 17.53 -10.23 -18.59
C GLY A 164 16.29 -9.56 -18.00
N ARG A 165 16.21 -9.39 -16.67
CA ARG A 165 15.05 -8.78 -16.01
C ARG A 165 15.17 -7.26 -15.99
N ARG A 166 14.07 -6.60 -16.37
CA ARG A 166 13.91 -5.13 -16.33
C ARG A 166 13.44 -4.67 -14.94
N VAL A 167 12.60 -5.49 -14.30
CA VAL A 167 12.16 -5.31 -12.91
C VAL A 167 12.83 -6.38 -12.06
N ARG A 168 13.56 -5.94 -11.03
CA ARG A 168 14.23 -6.83 -10.09
C ARG A 168 13.26 -7.22 -8.98
N PRO A 169 13.23 -8.51 -8.60
CA PRO A 169 12.38 -8.94 -7.50
C PRO A 169 12.89 -8.34 -6.19
N LEU A 170 11.96 -7.78 -5.41
CA LEU A 170 12.18 -7.41 -4.02
C LEU A 170 11.94 -8.59 -3.09
N ALA A 171 12.63 -8.59 -1.95
CA ALA A 171 12.37 -9.48 -0.84
C ALA A 171 12.10 -8.69 0.45
N SER A 172 11.26 -9.24 1.33
CA SER A 172 11.11 -8.70 2.68
C SER A 172 12.44 -8.78 3.43
N GLY A 173 12.79 -7.74 4.18
CA GLY A 173 14.09 -7.57 4.84
C GLY A 173 15.23 -7.12 3.92
N GLN A 174 14.98 -6.94 2.61
CA GLN A 174 15.98 -6.36 1.71
C GLN A 174 16.29 -4.92 2.12
N ARG A 175 17.57 -4.54 2.07
CA ARG A 175 18.06 -3.23 2.50
C ARG A 175 18.77 -2.50 1.39
N PHE A 176 18.45 -1.21 1.24
CA PHE A 176 19.17 -0.27 0.39
C PHE A 176 19.99 0.65 1.29
N VAL A 177 21.31 0.69 1.08
CA VAL A 177 22.22 1.54 1.86
C VAL A 177 22.70 2.69 0.99
N LEU A 178 22.37 3.92 1.41
CA LEU A 178 22.81 5.15 0.79
C LEU A 178 23.89 5.80 1.70
N PRO A 179 25.18 5.60 1.40
CA PRO A 179 26.24 6.15 2.23
C PRO A 179 26.35 7.67 2.03
N GLY A 180 26.76 8.36 3.09
CA GLY A 180 27.19 9.75 2.98
C GLY A 180 28.48 9.86 2.17
N GLU A 181 28.58 10.94 1.39
CA GLU A 181 29.79 11.30 0.66
C GLU A 181 30.35 12.60 1.25
N GLY A 182 31.69 12.75 1.34
CA GLY A 182 32.35 13.94 1.92
C GLY A 182 32.72 13.85 3.41
N GLU A 183 33.07 15.00 4.02
CA GLU A 183 33.44 15.08 5.45
C GLU A 183 32.23 14.86 6.40
N ALA A 184 32.56 14.45 7.64
CA ALA A 184 31.68 13.83 8.64
C ALA A 184 30.28 14.47 8.80
N HIS A 185 29.25 13.76 8.32
CA HIS A 185 27.87 13.93 8.77
C HIS A 185 27.65 13.10 10.05
N ALA A 186 26.63 13.43 10.86
CA ALA A 186 26.35 12.68 12.09
C ALA A 186 26.03 11.20 11.82
N ASP A 187 25.37 10.94 10.69
CA ASP A 187 25.09 9.62 10.16
C ASP A 187 26.13 9.23 9.10
N ALA A 188 26.58 7.97 9.10
CA ALA A 188 27.44 7.45 8.05
C ALA A 188 26.64 7.03 6.80
N SER A 189 25.41 6.55 7.00
CA SER A 189 24.53 6.14 5.90
C SER A 189 23.06 6.23 6.31
N VAL A 190 22.21 6.32 5.30
CA VAL A 190 20.78 6.02 5.41
C VAL A 190 20.56 4.59 4.93
N GLU A 191 19.72 3.84 5.66
CA GLU A 191 19.26 2.52 5.28
C GLU A 191 17.75 2.53 5.08
N ILE A 192 17.30 1.85 4.03
CA ILE A 192 15.89 1.68 3.69
C ILE A 192 15.61 0.19 3.66
N GLU A 193 14.84 -0.31 4.62
CA GLU A 193 14.45 -1.72 4.72
C GLU A 193 13.07 -1.94 4.12
N VAL A 194 12.95 -2.97 3.28
CA VAL A 194 11.69 -3.42 2.68
C VAL A 194 10.94 -4.30 3.66
N VAL A 195 9.69 -3.96 3.94
CA VAL A 195 8.77 -4.79 4.72
C VAL A 195 7.63 -5.21 3.81
N HIS A 196 7.47 -6.52 3.57
CA HIS A 196 6.32 -7.04 2.83
C HIS A 196 5.07 -6.90 3.68
N THR A 197 4.09 -6.15 3.18
CA THR A 197 2.85 -5.80 3.88
C THR A 197 1.62 -6.14 3.04
N PRO A 198 1.39 -7.43 2.72
CA PRO A 198 0.27 -7.85 1.90
C PRO A 198 -1.06 -7.52 2.59
N GLY A 199 -2.11 -7.40 1.79
CA GLY A 199 -3.47 -7.19 2.27
C GLY A 199 -4.19 -6.14 1.46
N HIS A 200 -3.58 -4.95 1.29
CA HIS A 200 -4.05 -3.97 0.32
C HIS A 200 -4.05 -4.59 -1.08
N THR A 201 -2.88 -5.01 -1.52
CA THR A 201 -2.63 -5.98 -2.60
C THR A 201 -1.68 -7.06 -2.09
N SER A 202 -1.46 -8.12 -2.86
CA SER A 202 -0.56 -9.22 -2.47
C SER A 202 0.92 -8.84 -2.54
N ASP A 203 1.27 -7.88 -3.40
CA ASP A 203 2.63 -7.36 -3.61
C ASP A 203 2.93 -6.09 -2.80
N SER A 204 1.97 -5.62 -1.98
CA SER A 204 2.13 -4.41 -1.19
C SER A 204 3.37 -4.45 -0.28
N ILE A 205 4.19 -3.40 -0.34
CA ILE A 205 5.32 -3.20 0.58
C ILE A 205 5.22 -1.85 1.31
N CYS A 206 5.83 -1.81 2.49
CA CYS A 206 6.22 -0.59 3.18
C CYS A 206 7.74 -0.49 3.22
N LEU A 207 8.28 0.73 3.35
CA LEU A 207 9.71 0.95 3.53
C LEU A 207 9.98 1.59 4.89
N VAL A 208 11.04 1.14 5.56
CA VAL A 208 11.45 1.66 6.88
C VAL A 208 12.76 2.42 6.73
N LEU A 209 12.75 3.70 7.10
CA LEU A 209 13.92 4.57 7.03
C LEU A 209 14.68 4.56 8.34
N ARG A 210 15.98 4.29 8.30
CA ARG A 210 16.88 4.33 9.46
C ARG A 210 18.18 5.02 9.09
N THR A 211 18.93 5.49 10.08
CA THR A 211 20.32 5.90 9.89
C THR A 211 21.26 4.94 10.58
N SER A 212 22.46 4.82 10.04
CA SER A 212 23.57 4.15 10.72
C SER A 212 24.50 5.23 11.28
N ALA A 213 24.72 5.21 12.58
CA ALA A 213 25.61 6.15 13.24
C ALA A 213 27.06 5.91 12.81
N ALA A 214 27.79 7.00 12.53
CA ALA A 214 29.20 6.92 12.11
C ALA A 214 30.15 6.31 13.16
N SER A 215 29.70 6.22 14.42
CA SER A 215 30.44 5.64 15.54
C SER A 215 30.11 4.17 15.82
N SER A 216 29.17 3.56 15.11
CA SER A 216 28.80 2.16 15.34
C SER A 216 29.87 1.20 14.78
N PRO A 217 30.44 0.29 15.59
CA PRO A 217 31.40 -0.71 15.11
C PRO A 217 30.72 -1.84 14.31
N SER A 218 29.38 -1.89 14.29
CA SER A 218 28.60 -2.83 13.50
C SER A 218 27.88 -2.10 12.36
N PRO A 219 28.01 -2.56 11.10
CA PRO A 219 27.22 -2.03 9.99
C PRO A 219 25.73 -2.39 10.09
N ALA A 220 25.35 -3.30 10.99
CA ALA A 220 23.95 -3.67 11.21
C ALA A 220 23.30 -2.67 12.18
N ILE A 221 22.26 -1.98 11.69
CA ILE A 221 21.41 -1.14 12.52
C ILE A 221 20.77 -2.00 13.62
N ASP A 222 20.80 -1.50 14.85
CA ASP A 222 20.09 -2.14 15.97
C ASP A 222 18.59 -2.09 15.66
N ALA A 223 17.96 -3.25 15.51
CA ALA A 223 16.52 -3.34 15.27
C ALA A 223 15.70 -2.69 16.39
N ASN A 224 16.31 -2.44 17.56
CA ASN A 224 15.69 -1.75 18.69
C ASN A 224 15.72 -0.21 18.57
N GLU A 225 16.43 0.37 17.60
CA GLU A 225 16.40 1.82 17.39
C GLU A 225 15.07 2.24 16.74
N SER A 226 14.55 3.42 17.07
CA SER A 226 13.37 3.95 16.40
C SER A 226 13.70 4.28 14.93
N PRO A 227 12.86 3.89 13.96
CA PRO A 227 13.03 4.37 12.60
C PRO A 227 12.83 5.89 12.51
N LEU A 228 13.44 6.53 11.51
CA LEU A 228 13.24 7.95 11.21
C LEU A 228 11.88 8.23 10.56
N GLY A 229 11.29 7.22 9.92
CA GLY A 229 9.97 7.27 9.33
C GLY A 229 9.64 5.98 8.59
N VAL A 230 8.35 5.77 8.31
CA VAL A 230 7.86 4.58 7.60
C VAL A 230 7.04 5.02 6.40
N PHE A 231 7.40 4.58 5.21
CA PHE A 231 6.63 4.80 3.99
C PHE A 231 5.58 3.71 3.87
N THR A 232 4.31 4.10 3.88
CA THR A 232 3.19 3.16 4.03
C THR A 232 2.43 2.90 2.75
N ALA A 233 2.71 3.65 1.66
CA ALA A 233 1.95 3.59 0.41
C ALA A 233 0.45 3.53 0.72
N ASP A 234 -0.25 2.52 0.21
CA ASP A 234 -1.69 2.32 0.44
C ASP A 234 -2.02 1.39 1.62
N THR A 235 -1.02 0.97 2.39
CA THR A 235 -1.26 0.21 3.62
C THR A 235 -1.89 1.08 4.71
N VAL A 236 -1.39 2.32 4.88
CA VAL A 236 -1.96 3.32 5.81
C VAL A 236 -1.92 4.68 5.12
N LEU A 237 -3.08 5.35 5.06
CA LEU A 237 -3.23 6.64 4.37
C LEU A 237 -3.12 7.82 5.34
N GLY A 238 -2.75 8.99 4.80
CA GLY A 238 -2.72 10.24 5.56
C GLY A 238 -4.10 10.76 5.96
N HIS A 239 -5.13 10.42 5.18
CA HIS A 239 -6.53 10.74 5.48
C HIS A 239 -7.44 9.56 5.15
N GLY A 240 -8.51 9.42 5.95
CA GLY A 240 -9.46 8.34 5.75
C GLY A 240 -8.85 6.96 6.03
N THR A 241 -9.34 5.94 5.33
CA THR A 241 -8.93 4.55 5.51
C THR A 241 -8.61 3.89 4.17
N ALA A 242 -7.63 2.99 4.17
CA ALA A 242 -7.30 2.18 2.99
C ALA A 242 -8.39 1.13 2.66
N VAL A 243 -8.43 0.75 1.39
CA VAL A 243 -9.13 -0.44 0.85
C VAL A 243 -8.17 -1.62 0.84
N PHE A 244 -8.67 -2.86 0.87
CA PHE A 244 -7.81 -4.05 0.86
C PHE A 244 -8.52 -5.26 0.25
N HIS A 245 -7.74 -6.16 -0.36
CA HIS A 245 -8.22 -7.42 -0.93
C HIS A 245 -8.27 -8.57 0.08
N SER A 246 -7.43 -8.54 1.12
CA SER A 246 -7.42 -9.54 2.19
C SER A 246 -7.29 -8.89 3.56
N LEU A 247 -8.33 -9.02 4.39
CA LEU A 247 -8.32 -8.48 5.75
C LEU A 247 -7.35 -9.23 6.68
N SER A 248 -7.23 -10.55 6.53
CA SER A 248 -6.33 -11.39 7.35
C SER A 248 -4.87 -11.00 7.13
N ALA A 249 -4.45 -10.91 5.86
CA ALA A 249 -3.12 -10.43 5.50
C ALA A 249 -2.92 -8.98 5.95
N TYR A 250 -3.91 -8.10 5.72
CA TYR A 250 -3.83 -6.69 6.08
C TYR A 250 -3.63 -6.47 7.59
N LEU A 251 -4.37 -7.18 8.45
CA LEU A 251 -4.21 -7.07 9.91
C LEU A 251 -2.87 -7.63 10.40
N SER A 252 -2.38 -8.68 9.75
CA SER A 252 -1.04 -9.22 10.01
C SER A 252 0.03 -8.19 9.67
N SER A 253 -0.11 -7.51 8.52
CA SER A 253 0.77 -6.42 8.07
C SER A 253 0.73 -5.22 9.02
N LEU A 254 -0.46 -4.78 9.46
CA LEU A 254 -0.57 -3.70 10.45
C LEU A 254 0.07 -4.06 11.79
N THR A 255 -0.01 -5.33 12.21
CA THR A 255 0.64 -5.80 13.43
C THR A 255 2.16 -5.80 13.27
N ALA A 256 2.68 -6.33 12.17
CA ALA A 256 4.11 -6.30 11.87
C ALA A 256 4.65 -4.86 11.83
N LEU A 257 3.92 -3.93 11.21
CA LEU A 257 4.30 -2.51 11.20
C LEU A 257 4.26 -1.90 12.60
N PHE A 258 3.23 -2.18 13.40
CA PHE A 258 3.12 -1.67 14.77
C PHE A 258 4.31 -2.10 15.65
N ASP A 259 4.77 -3.33 15.46
CA ASP A 259 5.89 -3.91 16.21
C ASP A 259 7.25 -3.31 15.84
N LEU A 260 7.36 -2.59 14.71
CA LEU A 260 8.58 -1.84 14.33
C LEU A 260 8.82 -0.60 15.21
N PHE A 261 7.77 -0.09 15.86
CA PHE A 261 7.88 1.07 16.73
C PHE A 261 8.26 0.56 18.13
N PRO A 262 9.29 1.12 18.78
CA PRO A 262 9.62 0.70 20.13
C PRO A 262 8.46 1.05 21.10
N PRO A 263 8.28 0.27 22.17
CA PRO A 263 7.28 0.59 23.19
C PRO A 263 7.54 1.97 23.78
N SER A 264 6.49 2.72 24.10
CA SER A 264 6.59 4.00 24.79
C SER A 264 7.22 3.79 26.18
N GLY A 265 8.54 3.99 26.28
CA GLY A 265 9.32 3.92 27.50
C GLY A 265 9.79 5.30 27.98
N PRO A 266 10.11 5.47 29.27
CA PRO A 266 10.69 6.71 29.78
C PRO A 266 12.03 6.99 29.08
N GLY A 267 12.02 7.91 28.11
CA GLY A 267 13.19 8.26 27.28
C GLY A 267 12.94 8.23 25.77
N SER A 268 11.90 7.53 25.27
CA SER A 268 11.53 7.54 23.85
C SER A 268 10.47 8.62 23.60
N SER A 269 10.92 9.82 23.21
CA SER A 269 10.05 10.99 23.00
C SER A 269 9.82 11.33 21.53
N ALA A 270 10.56 10.73 20.59
CA ALA A 270 10.44 11.07 19.18
C ALA A 270 9.30 10.27 18.54
N LEU A 271 8.26 10.97 18.08
CA LEU A 271 7.24 10.39 17.24
C LEU A 271 7.85 10.01 15.89
N VAL A 272 7.53 8.81 15.41
CA VAL A 272 7.96 8.33 14.10
C VAL A 272 6.84 8.62 13.10
N PRO A 273 7.09 9.43 12.06
CA PRO A 273 6.08 9.77 11.08
C PRO A 273 5.82 8.63 10.08
N LEU A 274 4.59 8.59 9.54
CA LEU A 274 4.28 7.83 8.33
C LEU A 274 4.29 8.75 7.11
N TYR A 275 4.83 8.23 6.02
CA TYR A 275 4.85 8.82 4.69
C TYR A 275 3.91 8.00 3.78
N PRO A 276 2.61 8.34 3.72
CA PRO A 276 1.61 7.55 3.03
C PRO A 276 1.61 7.76 1.51
N GLY A 277 1.10 6.79 0.75
CA GLY A 277 0.89 6.91 -0.69
C GLY A 277 -0.08 8.04 -1.06
N HIS A 278 -1.04 8.33 -0.18
CA HIS A 278 -1.98 9.43 -0.35
C HIS A 278 -2.24 10.19 0.95
N GLY A 279 -2.49 11.49 0.81
CA GLY A 279 -2.77 12.38 1.94
C GLY A 279 -1.51 12.96 2.57
N ASP A 280 -1.67 13.61 3.73
CA ASP A 280 -0.56 14.30 4.39
C ASP A 280 0.26 13.37 5.29
N VAL A 281 1.45 13.82 5.68
CA VAL A 281 2.30 13.11 6.64
C VAL A 281 1.52 12.85 7.93
N VAL A 282 1.64 11.65 8.47
CA VAL A 282 1.06 11.29 9.77
C VAL A 282 2.15 11.42 10.82
N PRO A 283 2.09 12.39 11.76
CA PRO A 283 3.20 12.60 12.71
C PRO A 283 3.39 11.45 13.70
N ASP A 284 2.29 10.88 14.20
CA ASP A 284 2.30 9.75 15.13
C ASP A 284 1.88 8.47 14.41
N GLY A 285 2.86 7.80 13.80
CA GLY A 285 2.60 6.60 13.01
C GLY A 285 2.11 5.42 13.83
N ARG A 286 2.65 5.24 15.05
CA ARG A 286 2.22 4.15 15.94
C ARG A 286 0.74 4.31 16.31
N ALA A 287 0.33 5.52 16.70
CA ALA A 287 -1.07 5.77 17.05
C ALA A 287 -2.01 5.57 15.85
N LYS A 288 -1.62 6.00 14.65
CA LYS A 288 -2.44 5.82 13.44
C LYS A 288 -2.60 4.36 13.04
N ILE A 289 -1.53 3.56 13.13
CA ILE A 289 -1.61 2.12 12.88
C ILE A 289 -2.55 1.45 13.91
N GLU A 290 -2.45 1.82 15.17
CA GLU A 290 -3.34 1.29 16.22
C GLU A 290 -4.81 1.70 16.02
N GLU A 291 -5.06 2.93 15.58
CA GLU A 291 -6.39 3.40 15.18
C GLU A 291 -6.97 2.50 14.07
N TYR A 292 -6.18 2.21 13.03
CA TYR A 292 -6.56 1.31 11.94
C TYR A 292 -6.90 -0.09 12.46
N ARG A 293 -6.02 -0.68 13.29
CA ARG A 293 -6.22 -2.02 13.88
C ARG A 293 -7.51 -2.06 14.70
N THR A 294 -7.68 -1.11 15.61
CA THR A 294 -8.85 -1.00 16.50
C THR A 294 -10.14 -0.88 15.71
N HIS A 295 -10.17 -0.02 14.69
CA HIS A 295 -11.34 0.17 13.85
C HIS A 295 -11.77 -1.13 13.13
N ARG A 296 -10.81 -1.92 12.63
CA ARG A 296 -11.12 -3.19 11.96
C ARG A 296 -11.55 -4.29 12.94
N MET A 297 -10.90 -4.39 14.11
CA MET A 297 -11.30 -5.36 15.14
C MET A 297 -12.70 -5.08 15.69
N GLU A 298 -13.05 -3.80 15.88
CA GLU A 298 -14.40 -3.41 16.31
C GLU A 298 -15.46 -3.76 15.25
N ARG A 299 -15.15 -3.56 13.96
CA ARG A 299 -16.05 -4.00 12.88
C ARG A 299 -16.23 -5.51 12.87
N GLU A 300 -15.15 -6.27 13.03
CA GLU A 300 -15.21 -7.73 13.10
C GLU A 300 -16.08 -8.20 14.27
N ARG A 301 -15.94 -7.59 15.45
CA ARG A 301 -16.78 -7.88 16.63
C ARG A 301 -18.26 -7.73 16.30
N GLN A 302 -18.64 -6.65 15.62
CA GLN A 302 -20.02 -6.40 15.21
C GLN A 302 -20.52 -7.44 14.20
N VAL A 303 -19.68 -7.86 13.26
CA VAL A 303 -20.02 -8.93 12.29
C VAL A 303 -20.27 -10.25 13.01
N VAL A 304 -19.39 -10.62 13.94
CA VAL A 304 -19.52 -11.84 14.75
C VAL A 304 -20.81 -11.81 15.56
N GLU A 305 -21.09 -10.72 16.27
CA GLU A 305 -22.31 -10.57 17.08
C GLU A 305 -23.59 -10.66 16.24
N ALA A 306 -23.62 -9.95 15.10
CA ALA A 306 -24.77 -9.97 14.19
C ALA A 306 -25.00 -11.36 13.57
N LEU A 307 -23.91 -12.06 13.22
CA LEU A 307 -23.98 -13.40 12.64
C LEU A 307 -24.42 -14.44 13.67
N GLN A 308 -23.86 -14.42 14.88
CA GLN A 308 -24.26 -15.31 15.98
C GLN A 308 -25.73 -15.12 16.35
N ALA A 309 -26.18 -13.87 16.52
CA ALA A 309 -27.58 -13.56 16.83
C ALA A 309 -28.53 -13.99 15.70
N GLY A 310 -28.09 -13.89 14.44
CA GLY A 310 -28.90 -14.26 13.28
C GLY A 310 -28.91 -15.74 12.92
N THR A 311 -27.95 -16.51 13.42
CA THR A 311 -27.75 -17.93 13.07
C THR A 311 -28.00 -18.87 14.25
N ALA A 312 -28.75 -18.43 15.27
CA ALA A 312 -29.07 -19.22 16.46
C ALA A 312 -29.87 -20.52 16.18
N GLY A 313 -30.39 -20.71 14.96
CA GLY A 313 -31.03 -21.95 14.50
C GLY A 313 -30.07 -22.90 13.75
N GLU A 314 -30.35 -24.21 13.74
CA GLU A 314 -29.48 -25.22 13.11
C GLU A 314 -29.28 -25.02 11.60
N SER A 315 -30.27 -24.41 10.92
CA SER A 315 -30.29 -24.12 9.48
C SER A 315 -30.30 -22.61 9.14
N ALA A 316 -30.06 -21.74 10.13
CA ALA A 316 -30.07 -20.30 9.90
C ALA A 316 -28.74 -19.81 9.32
N GLU A 317 -28.83 -19.05 8.24
CA GLU A 317 -27.72 -18.44 7.49
C GLU A 317 -28.07 -16.98 7.18
N LEU A 318 -27.07 -16.12 7.03
CA LEU A 318 -27.26 -14.73 6.59
C LEU A 318 -26.38 -14.42 5.39
N SER A 319 -26.92 -13.67 4.44
CA SER A 319 -26.13 -13.02 3.40
C SER A 319 -25.37 -11.82 3.96
N ALA A 320 -24.33 -11.39 3.24
CA ALA A 320 -23.60 -10.17 3.57
C ALA A 320 -24.49 -8.92 3.52
N SER A 321 -25.48 -8.87 2.61
CA SER A 321 -26.45 -7.77 2.56
C SER A 321 -27.34 -7.73 3.81
N GLU A 322 -27.85 -8.88 4.26
CA GLU A 322 -28.66 -8.95 5.49
C GLU A 322 -27.84 -8.55 6.73
N LEU A 323 -26.57 -8.95 6.80
CA LEU A 323 -25.65 -8.49 7.85
C LEU A 323 -25.40 -6.99 7.77
N THR A 324 -25.26 -6.44 6.57
CA THR A 324 -25.09 -4.99 6.36
C THR A 324 -26.30 -4.24 6.86
N ASP A 325 -27.52 -4.66 6.51
CA ASP A 325 -28.74 -4.03 7.01
C ASP A 325 -28.87 -4.17 8.53
N ARG A 326 -28.47 -5.29 9.13
CA ARG A 326 -28.49 -5.47 10.60
C ARG A 326 -27.52 -4.54 11.33
N ILE A 327 -26.30 -4.38 10.80
CA ILE A 327 -25.25 -3.58 11.43
C ILE A 327 -25.44 -2.09 11.16
N TYR A 328 -25.88 -1.74 9.95
CA TYR A 328 -25.89 -0.36 9.47
C TYR A 328 -27.27 0.25 9.25
N ALA A 329 -28.36 -0.52 9.35
CA ALA A 329 -29.78 -0.17 9.13
C ALA A 329 -30.06 1.31 8.76
N SER A 330 -30.03 2.21 9.76
CA SER A 330 -30.32 3.65 9.64
C SER A 330 -29.10 4.55 9.86
N THR A 331 -27.92 3.96 10.05
CA THR A 331 -26.68 4.67 10.40
C THR A 331 -25.94 5.22 9.19
N ILE A 332 -26.18 4.65 8.00
CA ILE A 332 -25.58 5.11 6.74
C ILE A 332 -26.65 5.25 5.65
N PRO A 333 -26.48 6.16 4.67
CA PRO A 333 -27.32 6.24 3.48
C PRO A 333 -27.26 4.95 2.65
N ASP A 334 -28.35 4.61 1.96
CA ASP A 334 -28.42 3.42 1.08
C ASP A 334 -27.33 3.39 0.01
N SER A 335 -26.87 4.56 -0.46
CA SER A 335 -25.79 4.68 -1.44
C SER A 335 -24.43 4.18 -0.93
N LEU A 336 -24.23 4.08 0.40
CA LEU A 336 -23.00 3.58 1.01
C LEU A 336 -23.09 2.10 1.40
N LYS A 337 -24.29 1.49 1.38
CA LYS A 337 -24.47 0.08 1.72
C LYS A 337 -23.62 -0.86 0.87
N PRO A 338 -23.48 -0.69 -0.44
CA PRO A 338 -22.66 -1.61 -1.24
C PRO A 338 -21.19 -1.63 -0.81
N ALA A 339 -20.61 -0.48 -0.48
CA ALA A 339 -19.25 -0.41 0.04
C ALA A 339 -19.14 -1.06 1.43
N ALA A 340 -20.14 -0.88 2.28
CA ALA A 340 -20.23 -1.53 3.58
C ALA A 340 -20.34 -3.06 3.45
N THR A 341 -21.20 -3.56 2.56
CA THR A 341 -21.37 -5.00 2.28
C THR A 341 -20.08 -5.63 1.76
N HIS A 342 -19.35 -4.94 0.87
CA HIS A 342 -18.04 -5.40 0.43
C HIS A 342 -17.05 -5.52 1.60
N GLY A 343 -17.01 -4.53 2.49
CA GLY A 343 -16.22 -4.60 3.73
C GLY A 343 -16.59 -5.80 4.61
N LEU A 344 -17.88 -6.11 4.72
CA LEU A 344 -18.37 -7.27 5.47
C LEU A 344 -17.95 -8.61 4.86
N LEU A 345 -17.93 -8.72 3.53
CA LEU A 345 -17.45 -9.94 2.85
C LEU A 345 -15.97 -10.22 3.16
N LEU A 346 -15.15 -9.17 3.30
CA LEU A 346 -13.74 -9.31 3.70
C LEU A 346 -13.61 -9.84 5.14
N HIS A 347 -14.48 -9.39 6.06
CA HIS A 347 -14.56 -9.95 7.41
C HIS A 347 -15.01 -11.42 7.40
N LEU A 348 -16.04 -11.75 6.62
CA LEU A 348 -16.57 -13.12 6.53
C LEU A 348 -15.53 -14.10 5.96
N ALA A 349 -14.78 -13.70 4.93
CA ALA A 349 -13.72 -14.54 4.40
C ALA A 349 -12.56 -14.73 5.38
N LYS A 350 -12.15 -13.69 6.11
CA LYS A 350 -11.19 -13.86 7.21
C LYS A 350 -11.70 -14.87 8.26
N LEU A 351 -12.95 -14.72 8.69
CA LEU A 351 -13.57 -15.65 9.65
C LEU A 351 -13.65 -17.09 9.10
N GLN A 352 -13.81 -17.25 7.79
CA GLN A 352 -13.82 -18.56 7.13
C GLN A 352 -12.42 -19.18 7.12
N GLU A 353 -11.39 -18.38 6.83
CA GLU A 353 -9.97 -18.80 6.92
C GLU A 353 -9.61 -19.25 8.36
N GLU A 354 -10.21 -18.62 9.36
CA GLU A 354 -10.10 -18.99 10.78
C GLU A 354 -10.96 -20.19 11.19
N GLY A 355 -11.77 -20.75 10.28
CA GLY A 355 -12.66 -21.88 10.56
C GLY A 355 -13.86 -21.55 11.46
N ARG A 356 -14.23 -20.27 11.57
CA ARG A 356 -15.28 -19.79 12.48
C ARG A 356 -16.65 -19.70 11.81
N VAL A 357 -16.65 -19.52 10.48
CA VAL A 357 -17.86 -19.47 9.65
C VAL A 357 -17.76 -20.42 8.47
N GLU A 358 -18.92 -20.91 8.01
CA GLU A 358 -19.08 -21.69 6.79
C GLU A 358 -19.82 -20.86 5.74
N ARG A 359 -19.29 -20.84 4.50
CA ARG A 359 -19.94 -20.25 3.35
C ARG A 359 -20.84 -21.29 2.67
N VAL A 360 -22.13 -21.00 2.61
CA VAL A 360 -23.15 -21.84 1.99
C VAL A 360 -23.52 -21.23 0.64
N SER A 361 -23.14 -21.92 -0.45
CA SER A 361 -23.47 -21.46 -1.79
C SER A 361 -24.98 -21.48 -2.01
N ARG A 362 -25.56 -20.31 -2.31
CA ARG A 362 -26.95 -20.23 -2.76
C ARG A 362 -26.94 -20.31 -4.28
N ARG A 363 -27.39 -21.42 -4.87
CA ARG A 363 -27.58 -21.48 -6.33
C ARG A 363 -28.62 -20.43 -6.73
N SER A 364 -28.21 -19.49 -7.58
CA SER A 364 -29.09 -18.45 -8.11
C SER A 364 -30.22 -19.08 -8.93
N VAL A 365 -31.46 -18.86 -8.51
CA VAL A 365 -32.62 -18.97 -9.40
C VAL A 365 -32.55 -17.74 -10.31
N GLN A 366 -32.16 -17.96 -11.57
CA GLN A 366 -32.34 -17.11 -12.74
C GLN A 366 -32.50 -15.59 -12.49
N GLU A 367 -31.44 -14.81 -12.69
CA GLU A 367 -31.54 -13.38 -13.04
C GLU A 367 -30.21 -12.87 -13.64
N GLU A 368 -29.74 -13.51 -14.72
CA GLU A 368 -28.54 -13.09 -15.48
C GLU A 368 -28.79 -11.87 -16.40
N GLY A 369 -29.97 -11.25 -16.38
CA GLY A 369 -30.37 -10.29 -17.42
C GLY A 369 -30.40 -8.81 -17.05
N GLU A 370 -30.60 -8.44 -15.78
CA GLU A 370 -31.08 -7.06 -15.46
C GLU A 370 -30.18 -6.26 -14.50
N ARG A 371 -29.22 -6.87 -13.79
CA ARG A 371 -28.45 -6.15 -12.74
C ARG A 371 -27.17 -5.47 -13.22
N GLU A 372 -26.64 -5.80 -14.39
CA GLU A 372 -25.46 -5.11 -14.97
C GLU A 372 -25.70 -3.62 -15.27
N LYS A 373 -26.94 -3.12 -15.20
CA LYS A 373 -27.28 -1.72 -15.49
C LYS A 373 -27.65 -0.85 -14.29
N GLN A 374 -27.71 -1.39 -13.07
CA GLN A 374 -28.05 -0.60 -11.88
C GLN A 374 -27.17 -1.00 -10.71
N MET A 375 -26.00 -0.36 -10.58
CA MET A 375 -25.35 0.06 -9.34
C MET A 375 -23.92 0.48 -9.68
N GLY A 376 -23.66 1.79 -9.68
CA GLY A 376 -22.39 2.35 -10.14
C GLY A 376 -21.17 1.80 -9.41
N GLU A 377 -20.17 1.42 -10.20
CA GLU A 377 -18.74 1.33 -9.86
C GLU A 377 -18.26 0.27 -8.84
N ILE A 378 -19.10 -0.64 -8.35
CA ILE A 378 -18.64 -1.75 -7.48
C ILE A 378 -18.85 -3.07 -8.20
N GLN A 379 -17.75 -3.71 -8.64
CA GLN A 379 -17.79 -5.12 -9.04
C GLN A 379 -18.17 -5.96 -7.82
N LEU A 380 -19.33 -6.61 -7.88
CA LEU A 380 -19.79 -7.49 -6.82
C LEU A 380 -18.92 -8.77 -6.84
N PRO A 381 -18.15 -9.07 -5.78
CA PRO A 381 -17.35 -10.29 -5.73
C PRO A 381 -18.25 -11.54 -5.75
N ALA A 382 -17.72 -12.63 -6.32
CA ALA A 382 -18.40 -13.92 -6.35
C ALA A 382 -18.77 -14.37 -4.92
N GLY A 383 -20.04 -14.70 -4.70
CA GLY A 383 -20.57 -15.04 -3.37
C GLY A 383 -21.24 -13.91 -2.61
N TRP A 384 -21.47 -12.77 -3.26
CA TRP A 384 -22.24 -11.67 -2.71
C TRP A 384 -23.57 -12.11 -2.05
N ASP A 385 -24.28 -13.02 -2.74
CA ASP A 385 -25.57 -13.55 -2.31
C ASP A 385 -25.47 -14.84 -1.50
N ASP A 386 -24.27 -15.37 -1.26
CA ASP A 386 -24.10 -16.62 -0.52
C ASP A 386 -24.52 -16.45 0.95
N GLY A 387 -25.00 -17.55 1.53
CA GLY A 387 -25.31 -17.64 2.94
C GLY A 387 -24.04 -17.84 3.75
N TRP A 388 -24.01 -17.27 4.96
CA TRP A 388 -22.93 -17.45 5.92
C TRP A 388 -23.49 -17.98 7.23
N LYS A 389 -22.82 -18.99 7.78
CA LYS A 389 -23.22 -19.69 9.00
C LYS A 389 -22.12 -19.64 10.05
N TRP A 390 -22.48 -19.34 11.29
CA TRP A 390 -21.55 -19.46 12.42
C TRP A 390 -21.37 -20.93 12.83
N ILE A 391 -20.12 -21.40 12.89
CA ILE A 391 -19.78 -22.80 13.21
C ILE A 391 -18.86 -22.95 14.44
N GLU A 392 -18.17 -21.88 14.86
CA GLU A 392 -17.31 -21.89 16.06
C GLU A 392 -18.14 -22.21 17.32
N GLY A 393 -17.75 -23.27 18.05
CA GLY A 393 -18.41 -23.72 19.28
C GLY A 393 -19.58 -24.70 19.10
N ARG A 394 -19.92 -25.13 17.87
CA ARG A 394 -20.89 -26.23 17.66
C ARG A 394 -20.29 -27.64 17.77
N GLU A 395 -18.97 -27.77 17.75
CA GLU A 395 -18.28 -29.00 18.15
C GLU A 395 -18.26 -29.14 19.68
N GLY A 396 -19.38 -29.52 20.27
CA GLY A 396 -19.47 -29.69 21.73
C GLY A 396 -20.77 -30.23 22.32
N ALA A 397 -21.79 -30.54 21.50
CA ALA A 397 -23.07 -31.04 22.03
C ALA A 397 -23.79 -31.96 21.03
N GLY A 398 -23.21 -33.11 20.73
CA GLY A 398 -23.86 -34.09 19.85
C GLY A 398 -22.96 -35.28 19.52
N GLY A 399 -22.45 -35.96 20.55
CA GLY A 399 -21.52 -37.08 20.37
C GLY A 399 -22.16 -38.37 19.86
N ARG A 400 -21.33 -39.43 19.94
CA ARG A 400 -21.59 -40.89 20.03
C ARG A 400 -20.79 -41.65 18.95
N LEU A 401 -20.17 -42.80 19.22
CA LEU A 401 -20.07 -43.66 20.41
C LEU A 401 -18.92 -44.63 20.19
#